data_AF-A0A2T2VJV8-F1
#
_entry.id   AF-A0A2T2VJV8-F1
#
_cell.length_a   1.000
_cell.length_b   1.000
_cell.length_c   1.000
_cell.angle_alpha   90.00
_cell.angle_beta   90.00
_cell.angle_gamma   90.00
#
_symmetry.space_group_name_H-M   'P 1'
#
loop_
_entity.id
_entity.type
_entity.pdbx_description
1 polymer ?
#
loop_
_entity_poly.entity_id
_entity_poly.type
_entity_poly.pdbx_seq_one_letter_code
_entity_poly.pdbx_strand_id
1 'polypeptide(L)'
;MNALPTKSLKYKIVVVGAGPGGAAASIDLSQRGIPHLVLEKSTFPRDKICGDAISGKVMYQLNRILPEASKAFCDQAEKREVANGI
;
A
#
# COMPACT_ATOMS: atom_id res chain seq x y z
N MET A 1 -12.33 -34.14 12.44
CA MET A 1 -11.53 -32.92 12.15
C MET A 1 -11.79 -31.94 13.28
N ASN A 2 -10.84 -31.74 14.19
CA ASN A 2 -11.06 -30.82 15.31
C ASN A 2 -10.77 -29.39 14.84
N ALA A 3 -11.70 -28.48 15.08
CA ALA A 3 -11.51 -27.06 14.79
C ALA A 3 -10.28 -26.56 15.57
N LEU A 4 -9.37 -25.86 14.89
CA LEU A 4 -8.25 -25.20 15.54
C LEU A 4 -8.80 -24.14 16.53
N PRO A 5 -8.17 -23.93 17.69
CA PRO A 5 -8.58 -22.89 18.62
C PRO A 5 -8.52 -21.51 17.91
N THR A 6 -9.68 -20.91 17.66
CA THR A 6 -9.79 -19.61 17.01
C THR A 6 -9.82 -18.50 18.04
N LYS A 7 -8.81 -17.64 18.03
CA LYS A 7 -8.80 -16.39 18.79
C LYS A 7 -9.65 -15.34 18.05
N SER A 8 -10.70 -14.85 18.69
CA SER A 8 -11.50 -13.75 18.13
C SER A 8 -10.83 -12.41 18.42
N LEU A 9 -10.59 -11.62 17.39
CA LEU A 9 -10.16 -10.22 17.49
C LEU A 9 -11.33 -9.30 17.10
N LYS A 10 -11.46 -8.15 17.77
CA LYS A 10 -12.51 -7.17 17.45
C LYS A 10 -11.86 -5.86 16.99
N TYR A 11 -12.15 -5.46 15.76
CA TYR A 11 -11.75 -4.19 15.17
C TYR A 11 -12.94 -3.53 14.50
N LYS A 12 -13.00 -2.19 14.51
CA LYS A 12 -14.04 -1.43 13.80
C LYS A 12 -13.82 -1.43 12.30
N ILE A 13 -12.55 -1.48 11.87
CA ILE A 13 -12.14 -1.47 10.47
C ILE A 13 -11.13 -2.60 10.25
N VAL A 14 -11.35 -3.37 9.20
CA VAL A 14 -10.42 -4.40 8.74
C VAL A 14 -10.18 -4.20 7.25
N VAL A 15 -8.91 -4.05 6.87
CA VAL A 15 -8.46 -3.99 5.48
C VAL A 15 -7.99 -5.38 5.09
N VAL A 16 -8.61 -5.98 4.07
CA VAL A 16 -8.27 -7.32 3.59
C VAL A 16 -7.47 -7.21 2.29
N GLY A 17 -6.21 -7.64 2.36
CA GLY A 17 -5.21 -7.53 1.31
C GLY A 17 -4.26 -6.36 1.54
N ALA A 18 -2.95 -6.64 1.51
CA ALA A 18 -1.88 -5.64 1.67
C ALA A 18 -1.18 -5.35 0.34
N GLY A 19 -1.95 -5.33 -0.76
CA GLY A 19 -1.51 -4.76 -2.04
C GLY A 19 -1.69 -3.24 -2.09
N PRO A 20 -1.41 -2.58 -3.22
CA PRO A 20 -1.33 -1.11 -3.26
C PRO A 20 -2.59 -0.36 -2.81
N GLY A 21 -3.79 -0.87 -3.13
CA GLY A 21 -5.03 -0.29 -2.62
C GLY A 21 -5.22 -0.46 -1.10
N GLY A 22 -4.91 -1.64 -0.57
CA GLY A 22 -5.03 -1.92 0.87
C GLY A 22 -3.95 -1.22 1.70
N ALA A 23 -2.72 -1.16 1.18
CA ALA A 23 -1.65 -0.37 1.76
C ALA A 23 -2.01 1.13 1.77
N ALA A 24 -2.49 1.68 0.65
CA ALA A 24 -2.93 3.08 0.58
C ALA A 24 -4.06 3.38 1.58
N ALA A 25 -5.06 2.50 1.70
CA ALA A 25 -6.13 2.65 2.68
C ALA A 25 -5.61 2.59 4.13
N SER A 26 -4.73 1.64 4.43
CA SER A 26 -4.11 1.49 5.75
C SER A 26 -3.26 2.71 6.12
N ILE A 27 -2.51 3.26 5.16
CA ILE A 27 -1.73 4.49 5.34
C ILE A 27 -2.66 5.67 5.63
N ASP A 28 -3.70 5.92 4.83
CA ASP A 28 -4.63 7.05 5.06
C ASP A 28 -5.32 6.94 6.43
N LEU A 29 -5.74 5.74 6.85
CA LEU A 29 -6.28 5.50 8.18
C LEU A 29 -5.25 5.77 9.28
N SER A 30 -3.99 5.35 9.07
CA SER A 30 -2.89 5.56 10.03
C SER A 30 -2.57 7.05 10.19
N GLN A 31 -2.49 7.80 9.09
CA GLN A 31 -2.25 9.26 9.10
C GLN A 31 -3.34 10.02 9.87
N ARG A 32 -4.57 9.48 9.90
CA ARG A 32 -5.70 10.05 10.64
C ARG A 32 -5.83 9.52 12.07
N GLY A 33 -4.91 8.65 12.51
CA GLY A 33 -4.94 8.04 13.84
C GLY A 33 -6.09 7.06 14.07
N ILE A 34 -6.64 6.47 13.01
CA ILE A 34 -7.79 5.56 13.10
C ILE A 34 -7.29 4.11 13.27
N PRO A 35 -7.58 3.43 14.39
CA PRO A 35 -7.14 2.06 14.62
C PRO A 35 -7.83 1.08 13.66
N HIS A 36 -7.05 0.22 13.03
CA HIS A 36 -7.53 -0.77 12.08
C HIS A 36 -6.61 -2.00 12.05
N LEU A 37 -7.13 -3.09 11.47
CA LEU A 37 -6.37 -4.32 11.23
C LEU A 37 -6.15 -4.50 9.73
N VAL A 38 -4.94 -4.89 9.33
CA VAL A 38 -4.65 -5.32 7.96
C VAL A 38 -4.42 -6.82 7.95
N LEU A 39 -5.06 -7.53 7.04
CA LEU A 39 -4.88 -8.96 6.83
C LEU A 39 -4.31 -9.22 5.45
N GLU A 40 -3.26 -10.04 5.36
CA GLU A 40 -2.70 -10.48 4.08
C GLU A 40 -2.45 -11.98 4.15
N LYS A 41 -2.83 -12.69 3.09
CA LYS A 41 -2.66 -14.14 3.00
C LYS A 41 -1.19 -14.52 2.80
N SER A 42 -0.47 -13.67 2.09
CA SER A 42 0.88 -13.93 1.63
C SER A 42 1.93 -13.49 2.66
N THR A 43 3.07 -14.18 2.70
CA THR A 43 4.22 -13.77 3.50
C THR A 43 4.99 -12.64 2.79
N PHE A 44 5.51 -11.68 3.55
CA PHE A 44 6.37 -10.60 3.06
C PHE A 44 7.86 -10.95 3.20
N PRO A 45 8.76 -10.39 2.35
CA PRO A 45 8.46 -9.55 1.18
C PRO A 45 7.89 -10.36 0.02
N ARG A 46 7.10 -9.73 -0.84
CA ARG A 46 6.51 -10.36 -2.03
C ARG A 46 6.37 -9.36 -3.15
N ASP A 47 6.40 -9.86 -4.38
CA ASP A 47 6.03 -9.06 -5.53
C ASP A 47 4.50 -8.89 -5.59
N LYS A 48 4.04 -7.65 -5.71
CA LYS A 48 2.62 -7.32 -5.89
C LYS A 48 2.44 -6.16 -6.86
N ILE A 49 2.37 -6.53 -8.13
CA ILE A 49 2.05 -5.61 -9.24
C ILE A 49 0.61 -5.10 -9.10
N CYS A 50 0.40 -3.80 -9.33
CA CYS A 50 -0.90 -3.12 -9.34
C CYS A 50 -1.30 -2.54 -10.70
N GLY A 51 -0.42 -2.62 -11.70
CA GLY A 51 -0.61 -2.07 -13.04
C GLY A 51 0.65 -1.37 -13.53
N ASP A 52 0.82 -1.26 -14.85
CA ASP A 52 2.03 -0.71 -15.46
C ASP A 52 2.04 0.83 -15.50
N ALA A 53 0.90 1.48 -15.27
CA ALA A 53 0.73 2.93 -15.36
C ALA A 53 0.05 3.52 -14.14
N ILE A 54 0.59 4.63 -13.64
CA ILE A 54 0.04 5.44 -12.54
C ILE A 54 -0.39 6.78 -13.13
N SER A 55 -1.67 7.15 -12.98
CA SER A 55 -2.14 8.47 -13.43
C SER A 55 -1.67 9.60 -12.50
N GLY A 56 -1.58 10.83 -13.00
CA GLY A 56 -1.26 11.99 -12.17
C GLY A 56 -2.21 12.19 -10.98
N LYS A 57 -3.48 11.76 -11.08
CA LYS A 57 -4.42 11.78 -9.96
C LYS A 57 -3.98 10.87 -8.81
N VAL A 58 -3.38 9.73 -9.12
CA VAL A 58 -2.86 8.81 -8.10
C VAL A 58 -1.64 9.42 -7.42
N MET A 59 -0.74 10.08 -8.17
CA MET A 59 0.39 10.80 -7.59
C MET A 59 -0.07 11.91 -6.64
N TYR A 60 -1.12 12.66 -7.00
CA TYR A 60 -1.72 13.65 -6.10
C TYR A 60 -2.23 13.02 -4.80
N GLN A 61 -2.90 11.86 -4.86
CA GLN A 61 -3.37 11.17 -3.66
C GLN A 61 -2.20 10.60 -2.85
N LEU A 62 -1.19 10.03 -3.51
CA LEU A 62 -0.02 9.47 -2.84
C LEU A 62 0.75 10.57 -2.08
N ASN A 63 0.94 11.73 -2.69
CA ASN A 63 1.57 12.87 -2.02
C ASN A 63 0.80 13.36 -0.78
N ARG A 64 -0.52 13.17 -0.75
CA ARG A 64 -1.34 13.55 0.42
C ARG A 64 -1.21 12.58 1.59
N ILE A 65 -1.09 11.28 1.31
CA ILE A 65 -1.11 10.23 2.35
C ILE A 65 0.29 9.72 2.71
N LEU A 66 1.24 9.83 1.78
CA LEU A 66 2.62 9.34 1.91
C LEU A 66 3.58 10.15 1.01
N PRO A 67 3.92 11.41 1.39
CA PRO A 67 4.74 12.30 0.57
C PRO A 67 6.08 11.71 0.15
N GLU A 68 6.73 10.95 1.03
CA GLU A 68 8.02 10.31 0.78
C GLU A 68 7.94 9.22 -0.30
N ALA A 69 6.83 8.49 -0.36
CA ALA A 69 6.61 7.52 -1.43
C ALA A 69 6.37 8.24 -2.76
N SER A 70 5.58 9.32 -2.76
CA SER A 70 5.40 10.15 -3.96
C SER A 70 6.74 10.67 -4.49
N LYS A 71 7.61 11.16 -3.60
CA LYS A 71 8.96 11.60 -3.98
C LYS A 71 9.78 10.45 -4.55
N ALA A 72 9.80 9.29 -3.89
CA ALA A 72 10.55 8.13 -4.36
C ALA A 72 10.11 7.66 -5.76
N PHE A 73 8.81 7.74 -6.06
CA PHE A 73 8.26 7.45 -7.39
C PHE A 73 8.75 8.45 -8.45
N CYS A 74 8.73 9.76 -8.15
CA CYS A 74 9.25 10.78 -9.07
C CYS A 74 10.76 10.61 -9.30
N ASP A 75 11.55 10.43 -8.23
CA ASP A 75 13.00 10.24 -8.31
C ASP A 75 13.35 8.97 -9.13
N GLN A 76 12.52 7.91 -9.08
CA GLN A 76 12.70 6.71 -9.90
C GLN A 76 12.34 6.94 -11.38
N ALA A 77 11.35 7.77 -11.67
CA ALA A 77 11.00 8.15 -13.03
C ALA A 77 12.16 8.90 -13.70
N GLU A 78 12.75 9.87 -13.00
CA GLU A 78 13.93 10.63 -13.47
C GLU A 78 15.13 9.72 -13.73
N LYS A 79 15.41 8.77 -12.83
CA LYS A 79 16.51 7.80 -13.01
C LYS A 79 16.31 6.89 -14.22
N ARG A 80 15.06 6.55 -14.58
CA ARG A 80 14.75 5.77 -15.77
C ARG A 80 14.92 6.58 -17.05
N GLU A 81 14.61 7.87 -17.05
CA GLU A 81 14.88 8.76 -18.19
C GLU A 81 16.39 8.88 -18.44
N VAL A 82 17.19 9.12 -17.40
CA VAL A 82 18.65 9.22 -17.51
C VAL A 82 19.29 7.89 -17.94
N ALA A 83 18.77 6.74 -17.47
CA ALA A 83 19.27 5.42 -17.86
C ALA A 83 18.92 5.02 -19.30
N ASN A 84 17.87 5.60 -19.89
CA ASN A 84 17.44 5.32 -21.27
C ASN A 84 17.98 6.33 -22.30
N GLY A 85 18.81 7.29 -21.89
CA GLY A 85 19.63 8.10 -22.80
C GLY A 85 18.85 8.92 -23.82
N ILE A 86 17.88 9.73 -23.36
CA ILE A 86 17.42 10.91 -24.09
C ILE A 86 18.02 12.14 -23.42
#